data_AF-A0A6N9EMK9-F1
#
_entry.id   AF-A0A6N9EMK9-F1
#
_cell.length_a   1.000
_cell.length_b   1.000
_cell.length_c   1.000
_cell.angle_alpha   90.00
_cell.angle_beta   90.00
_cell.angle_gamma   90.00
#
_symmetry.space_group_name_H-M   'P 1'
#
loop_
_entity.id
_entity.type
_entity.pdbx_description
1 polymer ?
#
loop_
_entity_poly.entity_id
_entity_poly.type
_entity_poly.pdbx_seq_one_letter_code
_entity_poly.pdbx_strand_id
1 'polypeptide(L)'
;MGLPNLTWESSCVGTSCTLTDNLINSTVPFPLGRISIADPDAGKSELLGTKHGITLIQQLDEQGEFDPNSLGAWMQHSFFATEAFDGADLKGSLGVAGGDLTRSRPRGNATWYGLMVGTAIGDNELLQGDATLMYSLDDQRLDASFTDIQNLDSEPHSVTSVDFTDVPVDARGEFKTGSTGNRIQGGFYGPDHAETAGTFEKSNIVGAFGAKREE
;
A
#
# COMPACT_ATOMS: atom_id res chain seq x y z
N MET A 1 14.06 25.31 -9.64
CA MET A 1 14.02 24.04 -10.40
C MET A 1 13.17 23.11 -9.56
N GLY A 2 12.01 22.68 -10.04
CA GLY A 2 11.18 21.75 -9.27
C GLY A 2 11.90 20.42 -9.14
N LEU A 3 12.08 19.95 -7.92
CA LEU A 3 12.55 18.59 -7.69
C LEU A 3 11.53 17.64 -8.33
N PRO A 4 11.97 16.61 -9.08
CA PRO A 4 11.03 15.65 -9.63
C PRO A 4 10.30 14.95 -8.48
N ASN A 5 8.97 14.82 -8.59
CA ASN A 5 8.16 14.07 -7.65
C ASN A 5 8.67 12.62 -7.63
N LEU A 6 9.51 12.27 -6.66
CA LEU A 6 10.12 10.95 -6.57
C LEU A 6 9.11 9.96 -5.98
N THR A 7 8.44 9.23 -6.85
CA THR A 7 7.54 8.12 -6.50
C THR A 7 8.29 6.79 -6.63
N TRP A 8 8.86 6.33 -5.53
CA TRP A 8 9.60 5.07 -5.47
C TRP A 8 8.66 3.87 -5.68
N GLU A 9 9.11 2.86 -6.42
CA GLU A 9 8.49 1.53 -6.42
C GLU A 9 8.99 0.74 -5.23
N SER A 10 8.10 0.14 -4.44
CA SER A 10 8.50 -0.84 -3.43
C SER A 10 8.13 -2.25 -3.89
N SER A 11 8.99 -3.23 -3.65
CA SER A 11 8.68 -4.66 -3.79
C SER A 11 9.19 -5.38 -2.56
N CYS A 12 8.29 -5.98 -1.77
CA CYS A 12 8.66 -6.60 -0.50
C CYS A 12 8.48 -8.12 -0.54
N VAL A 13 9.49 -8.83 -0.04
CA VAL A 13 9.48 -10.29 0.13
C VAL A 13 10.08 -10.61 1.49
N GLY A 14 9.33 -11.32 2.34
CA GLY A 14 9.75 -11.63 3.70
C GLY A 14 10.01 -10.35 4.50
N THR A 15 11.23 -10.19 5.04
CA THR A 15 11.63 -9.04 5.88
C THR A 15 12.40 -7.96 5.15
N SER A 16 12.44 -7.99 3.82
CA SER A 16 13.14 -6.99 2.99
C SER A 16 12.23 -6.42 1.91
N CYS A 17 12.23 -5.10 1.79
CA CYS A 17 11.72 -4.39 0.63
C CYS A 17 12.85 -3.95 -0.27
N THR A 18 12.54 -3.81 -1.55
CA THR A 18 13.40 -3.24 -2.56
C THR A 18 12.73 -1.97 -3.04
N LEU A 19 13.39 -0.83 -2.85
CA LEU A 19 12.92 0.47 -3.34
C LEU A 19 13.60 0.76 -4.67
N THR A 20 12.84 1.06 -5.71
CA THR A 20 13.36 1.41 -7.04
C THR A 20 12.97 2.84 -7.39
N ASP A 21 13.98 3.66 -7.64
CA ASP A 21 13.82 4.98 -8.26
C ASP A 21 13.80 4.79 -9.77
N ASN A 22 12.63 5.00 -10.36
CA ASN A 22 12.43 4.83 -11.79
C ASN A 22 12.99 5.98 -12.64
N LEU A 23 13.31 7.13 -12.04
CA LEU A 23 13.91 8.25 -12.78
C LEU A 23 15.37 7.99 -13.11
N ILE A 24 16.10 7.36 -12.19
CA ILE A 24 17.52 7.04 -12.35
C ILE A 24 17.80 5.54 -12.49
N ASN A 25 16.75 4.71 -12.49
CA ASN A 25 16.82 3.24 -12.53
C ASN A 25 17.76 2.67 -11.45
N SER A 26 17.65 3.22 -10.24
CA SER A 26 18.44 2.82 -9.08
C SER A 26 17.59 2.01 -8.12
N THR A 27 18.17 0.98 -7.53
CA THR A 27 17.47 0.08 -6.60
C THR A 27 18.23 -0.01 -5.29
N VAL A 28 17.53 0.21 -4.18
CA VAL A 28 18.09 0.19 -2.83
C VAL A 28 17.33 -0.83 -1.96
N PRO A 29 18.03 -1.78 -1.32
CA PRO A 29 17.40 -2.66 -0.35
C PRO A 29 17.04 -1.88 0.92
N PHE A 30 15.82 -2.07 1.41
CA PHE A 30 15.27 -1.41 2.59
C PHE A 30 14.68 -2.48 3.54
N PRO A 31 15.29 -2.73 4.71
CA PRO A 31 14.78 -3.72 5.65
C PRO A 31 13.43 -3.28 6.23
N LEU A 32 12.50 -4.22 6.45
CA LEU A 32 11.16 -3.90 6.98
C LEU A 32 11.22 -3.17 8.31
N GLY A 33 12.14 -3.51 9.21
CA GLY A 33 12.30 -2.84 10.50
C GLY A 33 12.76 -1.38 10.43
N ARG A 34 12.89 -0.80 9.22
CA ARG A 34 13.05 0.64 9.01
C ARG A 34 11.80 1.36 8.52
N ILE A 35 10.76 0.62 8.15
CA ILE A 35 9.45 1.19 7.83
C ILE A 35 8.76 1.40 9.17
N SER A 36 8.41 2.65 9.49
CA SER A 36 7.93 3.00 10.83
C SER A 36 6.82 2.08 11.31
N ILE A 37 5.78 1.86 10.50
CA ILE A 37 4.65 1.01 10.91
C ILE A 37 5.05 -0.42 11.26
N ALA A 38 6.17 -0.90 10.72
CA ALA A 38 6.63 -2.26 10.93
C ALA A 38 7.26 -2.48 12.32
N ASP A 39 7.42 -1.42 13.10
CA ASP A 39 7.83 -1.44 14.50
C ASP A 39 6.91 -0.50 15.30
N PRO A 40 5.67 -0.93 15.62
CA PRO A 40 4.68 -0.08 16.31
C PRO A 40 5.12 0.34 17.73
N ASP A 41 6.17 -0.29 18.25
CA ASP A 41 6.80 0.01 19.54
C ASP A 41 7.99 0.99 19.41
N ALA A 42 8.44 1.32 18.19
CA ALA A 42 9.58 2.21 17.93
C ALA A 42 9.27 3.71 17.99
N GLY A 43 8.07 4.11 18.41
CA GLY A 43 7.73 5.52 18.59
C GLY A 43 6.30 5.75 19.07
N LYS A 44 5.82 6.99 18.91
CA LYS A 44 4.42 7.34 19.20
C LYS A 44 3.51 6.85 18.09
N SER A 45 2.65 5.89 18.41
CA SER A 45 1.60 5.42 17.51
C SER A 45 0.21 5.84 18.01
N GLU A 46 -0.67 6.17 17.08
CA GLU A 46 -2.09 6.46 17.32
C GLU A 46 -2.96 5.48 16.53
N LEU A 47 -4.01 4.96 17.17
CA LEU A 47 -5.00 4.11 16.54
C LEU A 47 -6.11 4.99 15.96
N LEU A 48 -6.27 4.98 14.63
CA LEU A 48 -7.28 5.81 13.95
C LEU A 48 -8.66 5.15 13.88
N GLY A 49 -8.75 3.85 14.18
CA GLY A 49 -9.99 3.10 14.23
C GLY A 49 -9.90 1.75 13.52
N THR A 50 -11.00 0.99 13.57
CA THR A 50 -11.10 -0.35 12.98
C THR A 50 -12.25 -0.42 11.98
N LYS A 51 -11.97 -0.88 10.76
CA LYS A 51 -12.98 -1.17 9.72
C LYS A 51 -12.58 -2.45 8.97
N HIS A 52 -13.54 -3.27 8.56
CA HIS A 52 -13.30 -4.59 7.97
C HIS A 52 -12.40 -5.50 8.83
N GLY A 53 -12.41 -5.30 10.15
CA GLY A 53 -11.52 -6.03 11.07
C GLY A 53 -10.03 -5.69 10.93
N ILE A 54 -9.70 -4.54 10.32
CA ILE A 54 -8.35 -3.99 10.14
C ILE A 54 -8.27 -2.70 10.96
N THR A 55 -7.29 -2.59 11.84
CA THR A 55 -7.07 -1.40 12.66
C THR A 55 -5.99 -0.54 12.04
N LEU A 56 -6.33 0.68 11.64
CA LEU A 56 -5.36 1.64 11.13
C LEU A 56 -4.53 2.24 12.26
N ILE A 57 -3.24 2.35 11.99
CA ILE A 57 -2.24 2.92 12.86
C ILE A 57 -1.59 4.08 12.09
N GLN A 58 -1.57 5.25 12.72
CA GLN A 58 -0.73 6.35 12.31
C GLN A 58 0.48 6.40 13.23
N GLN A 59 1.67 6.48 12.66
CA GLN A 59 2.87 6.77 13.44
C GLN A 59 3.16 8.25 13.38
N LEU A 60 3.25 8.84 14.56
CA LEU A 60 3.49 10.25 14.76
C LEU A 60 4.99 10.47 15.03
N ASP A 61 5.47 11.58 14.49
CA ASP A 61 6.82 12.12 14.62
C ASP A 61 7.49 11.86 16.00
N GLU A 62 8.72 11.32 15.96
CA GLU A 62 9.72 11.52 17.01
C GLU A 62 10.88 12.36 16.44
N GLN A 63 11.04 13.57 17.00
CA GLN A 63 12.09 14.55 16.68
C GLN A 63 13.43 13.91 16.28
N GLY A 64 13.77 13.94 14.98
CA GLY A 64 14.94 13.30 14.37
C GLY A 64 15.33 13.88 12.99
N GLU A 65 16.25 13.21 12.25
CA GLU A 65 16.71 13.65 10.90
C GLU A 65 15.80 13.19 9.74
N PHE A 66 14.81 12.34 10.01
CA PHE A 66 13.80 11.86 9.06
C PHE A 66 12.43 11.97 9.74
N ASP A 67 11.49 12.65 9.09
CA ASP A 67 10.14 12.92 9.61
C ASP A 67 9.09 12.02 8.89
N PRO A 68 9.01 10.69 9.16
CA PRO A 68 8.06 9.84 8.46
C PRO A 68 6.66 10.00 9.07
N ASN A 69 5.76 10.68 8.36
CA ASN A 69 4.33 10.55 8.61
C ASN A 69 3.86 9.27 7.91
N SER A 70 3.65 8.20 8.69
CA SER A 70 3.28 6.89 8.16
C SER A 70 1.90 6.47 8.62
N LEU A 71 1.19 5.80 7.72
CA LEU A 71 -0.18 5.34 7.94
C LEU A 71 -0.36 3.98 7.30
N GLY A 72 -1.02 3.05 8.00
CA GLY A 72 -1.27 1.71 7.48
C GLY A 72 -1.82 0.77 8.54
N ALA A 73 -1.63 -0.53 8.35
CA ALA A 73 -2.03 -1.52 9.33
C ALA A 73 -1.23 -2.82 9.26
N TRP A 74 -1.19 -3.50 10.40
CA TRP A 74 -0.87 -4.92 10.50
C TRP A 74 -2.15 -5.75 10.42
N MET A 75 -2.10 -6.81 9.63
CA MET A 75 -3.11 -7.86 9.57
C MET A 75 -2.49 -9.18 10.05
N GLN A 76 -3.21 -10.30 9.95
CA GLN A 76 -2.75 -11.57 10.51
C GLN A 76 -1.59 -12.18 9.73
N HIS A 77 -1.58 -12.02 8.41
CA HIS A 77 -0.59 -12.61 7.51
C HIS A 77 0.15 -11.58 6.65
N SER A 78 -0.25 -10.31 6.73
CA SER A 78 0.30 -9.25 5.91
C SER A 78 0.21 -7.89 6.58
N PHE A 79 0.87 -6.90 5.99
CA PHE A 79 0.83 -5.51 6.39
C PHE A 79 0.82 -4.63 5.15
N PHE A 80 0.43 -3.38 5.34
CA PHE A 80 0.51 -2.34 4.33
C PHE A 80 0.68 -0.98 5.00
N ALA A 81 1.37 -0.06 4.33
CA ALA A 81 1.51 1.33 4.76
C ALA A 81 1.87 2.28 3.62
N THR A 82 1.59 3.55 3.84
CA THR A 82 2.23 4.66 3.14
C THR A 82 3.22 5.34 4.08
N GLU A 83 4.30 5.87 3.52
CA GLU A 83 5.28 6.67 4.23
C GLU A 83 5.63 7.87 3.34
N ALA A 84 5.44 9.07 3.88
CA ALA A 84 5.91 10.31 3.28
C ALA A 84 7.26 10.68 3.88
N PHE A 85 8.21 11.08 3.03
CA PHE A 85 9.54 11.53 3.46
C PHE A 85 9.72 12.97 3.01
N ASP A 86 10.16 13.80 3.95
CA ASP A 86 10.56 15.19 3.71
C ASP A 86 11.93 15.40 4.37
N GLY A 87 12.99 15.23 3.60
CA GLY A 87 14.38 15.42 4.02
C GLY A 87 15.09 16.48 3.20
N ALA A 88 16.24 16.95 3.68
CA ALA A 88 16.98 18.08 3.10
C ALA A 88 17.24 17.98 1.58
N ASP A 89 17.36 16.76 1.04
CA ASP A 89 17.64 16.48 -0.37
C ASP A 89 16.59 15.58 -1.06
N LEU A 90 15.58 15.08 -0.33
CA LEU A 90 14.63 14.08 -0.83
C LEU A 90 13.21 14.35 -0.29
N LYS A 91 12.27 14.59 -1.21
CA LYS A 91 10.84 14.64 -0.91
C LYS A 91 10.11 13.61 -1.75
N GLY A 92 9.27 12.79 -1.14
CA GLY A 92 8.51 11.76 -1.85
C GLY A 92 7.57 10.97 -0.95
N SER A 93 6.88 10.03 -1.58
CA SER A 93 5.98 9.11 -0.89
C SER A 93 6.22 7.71 -1.41
N LEU A 94 6.08 6.72 -0.53
CA LEU A 94 6.11 5.31 -0.92
C LEU A 94 4.95 4.56 -0.27
N GLY A 95 4.31 3.69 -1.04
CA GLY A 95 3.48 2.62 -0.51
C GLY A 95 4.34 1.39 -0.27
N VAL A 96 4.05 0.61 0.76
CA VAL A 96 4.70 -0.66 1.08
C VAL A 96 3.63 -1.66 1.49
N ALA A 97 3.80 -2.90 1.07
CA ALA A 97 2.97 -4.02 1.49
C ALA A 97 3.79 -5.31 1.45
N GLY A 98 3.53 -6.22 2.37
CA GLY A 98 4.28 -7.48 2.47
C GLY A 98 3.68 -8.43 3.49
N GLY A 99 4.25 -9.63 3.59
CA GLY A 99 3.76 -10.66 4.50
C GLY A 99 4.08 -12.08 4.05
N ASP A 100 3.37 -13.03 4.63
CA ASP A 100 3.46 -14.46 4.37
C ASP A 100 2.69 -14.86 3.10
N LEU A 101 3.35 -14.77 1.94
CA LEU A 101 2.73 -15.11 0.65
C LEU A 101 2.19 -16.54 0.63
N THR A 102 0.97 -16.71 0.13
CA THR A 102 0.35 -18.03 -0.09
C THR A 102 1.06 -18.84 -1.19
N ARG A 103 1.76 -18.16 -2.11
CA ARG A 103 2.53 -18.75 -3.24
C ARG A 103 1.70 -19.59 -4.20
N SER A 104 0.44 -19.24 -4.35
CA SER A 104 -0.45 -19.79 -5.37
C SER A 104 -1.59 -18.81 -5.62
N ARG A 105 -2.27 -18.92 -6.75
CA ARG A 105 -3.53 -18.19 -7.00
C ARG A 105 -4.73 -18.83 -6.28
N PRO A 106 -5.81 -18.07 -6.02
CA PRO A 106 -7.05 -18.62 -5.47
C PRO A 106 -7.64 -19.71 -6.38
N ARG A 107 -8.27 -20.72 -5.77
CA ARG A 107 -8.87 -21.87 -6.47
C ARG A 107 -10.31 -21.66 -6.93
N GLY A 108 -10.89 -20.51 -6.63
CA GLY A 108 -12.27 -20.13 -6.93
C GLY A 108 -12.40 -18.62 -6.96
N ASN A 109 -13.56 -18.13 -7.40
CA ASN A 109 -13.88 -16.72 -7.28
C ASN A 109 -13.85 -16.32 -5.80
N ALA A 110 -13.35 -15.12 -5.54
CA ALA A 110 -13.19 -14.63 -4.18
C ALA A 110 -13.20 -13.11 -4.16
N THR A 111 -13.70 -12.56 -3.06
CA THR A 111 -13.72 -11.13 -2.79
C THR A 111 -12.98 -10.86 -1.49
N TRP A 112 -12.26 -9.75 -1.43
CA TRP A 112 -11.65 -9.23 -0.21
C TRP A 112 -12.12 -7.81 0.03
N TYR A 113 -12.41 -7.49 1.28
CA TYR A 113 -12.76 -6.15 1.74
C TYR A 113 -11.75 -5.65 2.75
N GLY A 114 -11.40 -4.38 2.65
CA GLY A 114 -10.37 -3.81 3.48
C GLY A 114 -10.24 -2.31 3.32
N LEU A 115 -9.01 -1.84 3.50
CA LEU A 115 -8.68 -0.44 3.56
C LEU A 115 -7.56 -0.11 2.58
N MET A 116 -7.63 1.11 2.04
CA MET A 116 -6.51 1.76 1.37
C MET A 116 -6.01 2.91 2.24
N VAL A 117 -4.71 3.15 2.16
CA VAL A 117 -4.04 4.34 2.69
C VAL A 117 -3.17 4.92 1.58
N GLY A 118 -2.97 6.23 1.59
CA GLY A 118 -2.16 6.85 0.57
C GLY A 118 -1.70 8.25 0.92
N THR A 119 -0.87 8.78 0.05
CA THR A 119 -0.41 10.17 0.12
C THR A 119 -0.61 10.81 -1.25
N ALA A 120 -1.15 12.03 -1.27
CA ALA A 120 -1.20 12.81 -2.50
C ALA A 120 0.22 13.17 -2.94
N ILE A 121 0.54 13.06 -4.23
CA ILE A 121 1.87 13.41 -4.71
C ILE A 121 2.00 14.95 -4.72
N GLY A 122 2.99 15.47 -4.00
CA GLY A 122 3.30 16.90 -3.91
C GLY A 122 2.77 17.57 -2.65
N ASP A 123 1.65 17.06 -2.13
CA ASP A 123 0.99 17.51 -0.91
C ASP A 123 1.08 16.37 0.11
N ASN A 124 1.70 16.57 1.28
CA ASN A 124 1.89 15.50 2.28
C ASN A 124 0.57 15.09 2.98
N GLU A 125 -0.55 15.15 2.25
CA GLU A 125 -1.89 14.79 2.67
C GLU A 125 -2.01 13.28 2.84
N LEU A 126 -2.38 12.84 4.04
CA LEU A 126 -2.71 11.45 4.28
C LEU A 126 -4.15 11.16 3.86
N LEU A 127 -4.29 10.11 3.05
CA LEU A 127 -5.55 9.63 2.53
C LEU A 127 -5.88 8.27 3.13
N GLN A 128 -7.17 8.06 3.39
CA GLN A 128 -7.74 6.75 3.70
C GLN A 128 -8.96 6.48 2.82
N GLY A 129 -9.29 5.21 2.62
CA GLY A 129 -10.50 4.80 1.91
C GLY A 129 -10.74 3.31 2.04
N ASP A 130 -11.79 2.83 1.38
CA ASP A 130 -12.13 1.41 1.31
C ASP A 130 -11.41 0.72 0.16
N ALA A 131 -11.03 -0.54 0.37
CA ALA A 131 -10.47 -1.40 -0.67
C ALA A 131 -11.38 -2.61 -0.89
N THR A 132 -11.76 -2.84 -2.15
CA THR A 132 -12.45 -4.05 -2.59
C THR A 132 -11.65 -4.71 -3.69
N LEU A 133 -11.35 -6.00 -3.52
CA LEU A 133 -10.60 -6.80 -4.48
C LEU A 133 -11.44 -8.01 -4.89
N MET A 134 -11.63 -8.22 -6.18
CA MET A 134 -12.46 -9.30 -6.72
C MET A 134 -11.64 -10.14 -7.70
N TYR A 135 -11.50 -11.43 -7.43
CA TYR A 135 -10.79 -12.37 -8.30
C TYR A 135 -11.76 -13.27 -9.06
N SER A 136 -11.54 -13.38 -10.38
CA SER A 136 -12.20 -14.32 -11.29
C SER A 136 -11.27 -15.50 -11.56
N LEU A 137 -11.70 -16.72 -11.24
CA LEU A 137 -10.97 -17.95 -11.55
C LEU A 137 -10.89 -18.21 -13.06
N ASP A 138 -11.97 -17.89 -13.79
CA ASP A 138 -12.09 -18.20 -15.21
C ASP A 138 -11.06 -17.40 -16.01
N ASP A 139 -10.90 -16.12 -15.67
CA ASP A 139 -10.00 -15.20 -16.36
C ASP A 139 -8.62 -15.11 -15.72
N GLN A 140 -8.50 -15.59 -14.47
CA GLN A 140 -7.32 -15.40 -13.61
C GLN A 140 -6.96 -13.92 -13.49
N ARG A 141 -8.00 -13.09 -13.36
CA ARG A 141 -7.94 -11.64 -13.28
C ARG A 141 -8.49 -11.15 -11.96
N LEU A 142 -7.96 -10.01 -11.55
CA LEU A 142 -8.35 -9.27 -10.36
C LEU A 142 -8.86 -7.90 -10.77
N ASP A 143 -10.02 -7.51 -10.24
CA ASP A 143 -10.45 -6.12 -10.20
C ASP A 143 -10.19 -5.56 -8.81
N ALA A 144 -9.64 -4.36 -8.73
CA ALA A 144 -9.41 -3.62 -7.49
C ALA A 144 -10.12 -2.27 -7.55
N SER A 145 -10.93 -1.97 -6.55
CA SER A 145 -11.63 -0.70 -6.41
C SER A 145 -11.29 -0.07 -5.07
N PHE A 146 -10.80 1.17 -5.12
CA PHE A 146 -10.58 2.01 -3.96
C PHE A 146 -11.64 3.09 -3.95
N THR A 147 -12.41 3.20 -2.87
CA THR A 147 -13.58 4.07 -2.80
C THR A 147 -13.61 4.83 -1.48
N ASP A 148 -14.52 5.79 -1.35
CA ASP A 148 -14.65 6.65 -0.17
C ASP A 148 -13.31 7.28 0.26
N ILE A 149 -12.48 7.63 -0.72
CA ILE A 149 -11.16 8.20 -0.49
C ILE A 149 -11.33 9.59 0.11
N GLN A 150 -10.74 9.80 1.28
CA GLN A 150 -10.87 11.01 2.08
C GLN A 150 -9.52 11.41 2.66
N ASN A 151 -9.33 12.72 2.85
CA ASN A 151 -8.22 13.25 3.61
C ASN A 151 -8.49 13.03 5.11
N LEU A 152 -7.45 12.66 5.88
CA LEU A 152 -7.55 12.53 7.33
C LEU A 152 -7.55 13.87 8.06
N ASP A 153 -6.79 14.84 7.55
CA ASP A 153 -6.38 16.04 8.30
C ASP A 153 -6.92 17.35 7.70
N SER A 154 -7.62 17.30 6.56
CA SER A 154 -8.04 18.50 5.84
C SER A 154 -9.38 18.36 5.10
N GLU A 155 -9.64 19.30 4.19
CA GLU A 155 -10.81 19.31 3.31
C GLU A 155 -10.94 18.01 2.50
N PRO A 156 -12.15 17.65 2.05
CA PRO A 156 -12.37 16.46 1.23
C PRO A 156 -11.43 16.41 0.03
N HIS A 157 -10.77 15.27 -0.15
CA HIS A 157 -9.88 15.06 -1.29
C HIS A 157 -10.67 15.02 -2.60
N SER A 158 -10.12 15.61 -3.66
CA SER A 158 -10.84 15.73 -4.95
C SER A 158 -11.05 14.40 -5.68
N VAL A 159 -10.18 13.42 -5.43
CA VAL A 159 -10.28 12.06 -5.97
C VAL A 159 -10.95 11.19 -4.92
N THR A 160 -12.16 10.72 -5.19
CA THR A 160 -12.94 9.90 -4.24
C THR A 160 -12.92 8.41 -4.57
N SER A 161 -12.46 8.03 -5.77
CA SER A 161 -12.31 6.63 -6.17
C SER A 161 -11.19 6.41 -7.18
N VAL A 162 -10.64 5.19 -7.15
CA VAL A 162 -9.57 4.71 -8.02
C VAL A 162 -9.81 3.23 -8.33
N ASP A 163 -9.90 2.87 -9.61
CA ASP A 163 -10.16 1.49 -10.03
C ASP A 163 -9.03 0.92 -10.91
N PHE A 164 -8.76 -0.38 -10.78
CA PHE A 164 -7.95 -1.17 -11.68
C PHE A 164 -8.73 -2.41 -12.10
N THR A 165 -8.91 -2.60 -13.41
CA THR A 165 -9.66 -3.73 -13.96
C THR A 165 -8.75 -4.70 -14.68
N ASP A 166 -9.16 -5.97 -14.74
CA ASP A 166 -8.49 -7.02 -15.50
C ASP A 166 -6.99 -7.20 -15.14
N VAL A 167 -6.62 -7.00 -13.88
CA VAL A 167 -5.23 -7.14 -13.42
C VAL A 167 -4.83 -8.61 -13.49
N PRO A 168 -3.79 -9.00 -14.26
CA PRO A 168 -3.35 -10.39 -14.34
C PRO A 168 -2.83 -10.89 -13.00
N VAL A 169 -3.28 -12.09 -12.61
CA VAL A 169 -2.74 -12.84 -11.47
C VAL A 169 -1.89 -13.99 -12.00
N ASP A 170 -0.64 -14.07 -11.56
CA ASP A 170 0.27 -15.13 -11.99
C ASP A 170 0.05 -16.45 -11.22
N ALA A 171 0.82 -17.47 -11.59
CA ALA A 171 0.71 -18.79 -10.93
C ALA A 171 1.12 -18.79 -9.45
N ARG A 172 1.89 -17.78 -9.01
CA ARG A 172 2.34 -17.61 -7.62
C ARG A 172 1.34 -16.82 -6.77
N GLY A 173 0.25 -16.32 -7.37
CA GLY A 173 -0.73 -15.49 -6.67
C GLY A 173 -0.25 -14.05 -6.49
N GLU A 174 0.70 -13.61 -7.31
CA GLU A 174 1.13 -12.22 -7.39
C GLU A 174 0.39 -11.56 -8.55
N PHE A 175 0.03 -10.28 -8.39
CA PHE A 175 -0.65 -9.51 -9.43
C PHE A 175 0.07 -8.20 -9.66
N LYS A 176 0.18 -7.78 -10.92
CA LYS A 176 0.81 -6.52 -11.31
C LYS A 176 0.33 -6.06 -12.68
N THR A 177 0.06 -4.76 -12.82
CA THR A 177 -0.15 -4.12 -14.13
C THR A 177 0.25 -2.66 -14.11
N GLY A 178 0.39 -2.08 -15.30
CA GLY A 178 0.65 -0.66 -15.49
C GLY A 178 2.11 -0.24 -15.38
N SER A 179 2.32 1.06 -15.31
CA SER A 179 3.63 1.74 -15.23
C SER A 179 3.58 2.88 -14.22
N THR A 180 4.70 3.55 -13.96
CA THR A 180 4.72 4.75 -13.10
C THR A 180 3.62 5.74 -13.46
N GLY A 181 2.96 6.29 -12.45
CA GLY A 181 1.78 7.16 -12.57
C GLY A 181 0.43 6.43 -12.70
N ASN A 182 0.43 5.14 -13.05
CA ASN A 182 -0.78 4.33 -13.22
C ASN A 182 -0.43 2.83 -13.14
N ARG A 183 -0.25 2.32 -11.93
CA ARG A 183 0.13 0.93 -11.65
C ARG A 183 -0.49 0.41 -10.38
N ILE A 184 -0.60 -0.91 -10.31
CA ILE A 184 -0.95 -1.66 -9.09
C ILE A 184 -0.10 -2.92 -9.06
N GLN A 185 0.29 -3.33 -7.86
CA GLN A 185 0.91 -4.62 -7.62
C GLN A 185 0.62 -5.13 -6.21
N GLY A 186 0.65 -6.44 -6.02
CA GLY A 186 0.42 -7.06 -4.73
C GLY A 186 0.43 -8.58 -4.82
N GLY A 187 -0.06 -9.20 -3.75
CA GLY A 187 -0.21 -10.65 -3.71
C GLY A 187 -1.21 -11.10 -2.67
N PHE A 188 -1.48 -12.39 -2.67
CA PHE A 188 -2.29 -13.06 -1.67
C PHE A 188 -1.43 -13.65 -0.55
N TYR A 189 -1.93 -13.53 0.68
CA TYR A 189 -1.24 -13.87 1.90
C TYR A 189 -2.04 -14.82 2.77
N GLY A 190 -1.32 -15.61 3.56
CA GLY A 190 -1.89 -16.55 4.52
C GLY A 190 -2.47 -17.83 3.89
N PRO A 191 -2.94 -18.76 4.74
CA PRO A 191 -3.63 -19.96 4.29
C PRO A 191 -4.91 -19.59 3.54
N ASP A 192 -5.22 -20.36 2.49
CA ASP A 192 -6.42 -20.19 1.64
C ASP A 192 -6.67 -18.75 1.14
N HIS A 193 -5.59 -17.99 0.95
CA HIS A 193 -5.66 -16.60 0.46
C HIS A 193 -6.50 -15.73 1.40
N ALA A 194 -6.40 -15.94 2.71
CA ALA A 194 -7.17 -15.23 3.73
C ALA A 194 -7.03 -13.70 3.63
N GLU A 195 -5.88 -13.22 3.14
CA GLU A 195 -5.58 -11.80 3.01
C GLU A 195 -5.01 -11.46 1.63
N THR A 196 -5.13 -10.20 1.23
CA THR A 196 -4.43 -9.63 0.08
C THR A 196 -3.91 -8.25 0.47
N ALA A 197 -2.72 -7.90 0.00
CA ALA A 197 -2.12 -6.60 0.24
C ALA A 197 -1.26 -6.19 -0.96
N GLY A 198 -1.06 -4.89 -1.12
CA GLY A 198 -0.32 -4.37 -2.25
C GLY A 198 -0.15 -2.86 -2.22
N THR A 199 0.40 -2.35 -3.31
CA THR A 199 0.67 -0.93 -3.53
C THR A 199 0.10 -0.50 -4.87
N PHE A 200 -0.23 0.79 -4.98
CA PHE A 200 -0.72 1.37 -6.21
C PHE A 200 -0.23 2.80 -6.38
N GLU A 201 -0.26 3.26 -7.63
CA GLU A 201 -0.06 4.65 -8.00
C GLU A 201 -1.08 4.99 -9.08
N LYS A 202 -1.97 5.95 -8.82
CA LYS A 202 -2.95 6.43 -9.81
C LYS A 202 -3.56 7.74 -9.33
N SER A 203 -3.99 8.60 -10.27
CA SER A 203 -4.71 9.84 -9.95
C SER A 203 -3.99 10.73 -8.94
N ASN A 204 -2.66 10.83 -9.05
CA ASN A 204 -1.81 11.60 -8.14
C ASN A 204 -1.75 11.05 -6.69
N ILE A 205 -2.09 9.79 -6.48
CA ILE A 205 -2.01 9.10 -5.18
C ILE A 205 -0.96 8.00 -5.28
N VAL A 206 -0.03 7.98 -4.34
CA VAL A 206 0.78 6.79 -4.02
C VAL A 206 0.16 6.14 -2.80
N GLY A 207 -0.21 4.87 -2.90
CA GLY A 207 -0.91 4.21 -1.81
C GLY A 207 -0.55 2.75 -1.62
N ALA A 208 -1.02 2.23 -0.51
CA ALA A 208 -0.99 0.84 -0.13
C ALA A 208 -2.36 0.40 0.35
N PHE A 209 -2.62 -0.90 0.27
CA PHE A 209 -3.90 -1.47 0.69
C PHE A 209 -3.70 -2.83 1.32
N GLY A 210 -4.66 -3.21 2.17
CA GLY A 210 -4.80 -4.53 2.73
C GLY A 210 -6.27 -4.89 2.89
N ALA A 211 -6.63 -6.12 2.57
CA ALA A 211 -7.99 -6.60 2.62
C ALA A 211 -8.07 -8.07 3.06
N LYS A 212 -9.18 -8.41 3.72
CA LYS A 212 -9.48 -9.75 4.22
C LYS A 212 -10.54 -10.40 3.36
N ARG A 213 -10.39 -11.70 3.14
CA ARG A 213 -11.31 -12.48 2.31
C ARG A 213 -12.70 -12.50 2.96
N GLU A 214 -13.73 -12.34 2.15
CA GLU A 214 -15.11 -12.60 2.56
C GLU A 214 -15.28 -14.10 2.84
N GLU A 215 -15.87 -14.44 3.98
CA GLU A 215 -16.17 -15.83 4.37
C GLU A 215 -17.26 -16.47 3.50
#